data_AF-X1UBV5-F1
#
_entry.id   AF-X1UBV5-F1
#
_cell.length_a   1.000
_cell.length_b   1.000
_cell.length_c   1.000
_cell.angle_alpha   90.00
_cell.angle_beta   90.00
_cell.angle_gamma   90.00
#
_symmetry.space_group_name_H-M   'P 1'
#
loop_
_entity.id
_entity.type
_entity.pdbx_description
1 polymer ?
#
loop_
_entity_poly.entity_id
_entity_poly.type
_entity_poly.pdbx_seq_one_letter_code
_entity_poly.pdbx_strand_id
1 'polypeptide(L)' 'IVSVYINGVARLGPAVAEEVTTLPPPSKDQLNKIVKYRNPDNGVSRAYICVENSERGYQWTQMATSM' A
#
# COMPACT_ATOMS: atom_id res chain seq x y z
N ILE A 1 -12.45 0.73 9.55
CA ILE A 1 -11.28 0.00 10.08
C ILE A 1 -11.51 -1.46 9.74
N VAL A 2 -10.75 -2.02 8.81
CA VAL A 2 -10.89 -3.43 8.40
C VAL A 2 -9.91 -4.26 9.22
N SER A 3 -10.40 -5.24 9.98
CA SER A 3 -9.59 -6.15 10.77
C SER A 3 -9.41 -7.47 10.03
N VAL A 4 -8.17 -7.81 9.66
CA VAL A 4 -7.82 -9.11 9.09
C VAL A 4 -7.27 -9.98 10.22
N TYR A 5 -7.81 -11.18 10.38
CA TYR A 5 -7.34 -12.16 11.38
C TYR A 5 -6.48 -13.22 10.70
N ILE A 6 -5.22 -13.32 11.10
CA ILE A 6 -4.30 -14.40 10.70
C ILE A 6 -4.09 -15.27 11.94
N ASN A 7 -4.48 -16.54 11.85
CA ASN A 7 -4.34 -17.52 12.94
C ASN A 7 -2.86 -17.66 13.37
N GLY A 8 -2.53 -17.19 14.57
CA GLY A 8 -1.40 -17.72 15.34
C GLY A 8 -0.15 -16.85 15.54
N VAL A 9 -0.14 -15.56 15.21
CA VAL A 9 1.07 -14.72 15.42
C VAL A 9 0.66 -13.38 16.03
N ALA A 10 1.50 -12.88 16.96
CA ALA A 10 1.35 -11.67 17.77
C ALA A 10 0.40 -10.61 17.18
N ARG A 11 -0.46 -10.02 18.02
CA ARG A 11 -1.27 -8.84 17.66
C ARG A 11 -0.35 -7.73 17.13
N LEU A 12 -0.06 -7.76 15.84
CA LEU A 12 0.49 -6.62 15.13
C LEU A 12 -0.57 -5.55 15.25
N GLY A 13 -0.17 -4.37 15.72
CA GLY A 13 -1.05 -3.21 15.78
C GLY A 13 -1.70 -2.97 14.40
N PRO A 14 -2.76 -2.15 14.34
CA PRO A 14 -3.39 -1.84 13.06
C PRO A 14 -2.33 -1.46 12.03
N ALA A 15 -2.30 -2.14 10.89
CA ALA A 15 -1.44 -1.77 9.79
C ALA A 15 -1.83 -0.35 9.35
N VAL A 16 -1.00 0.63 9.70
CA VAL A 16 -1.20 2.02 9.29
C VAL A 16 -0.63 2.14 7.89
N ALA A 17 -1.50 2.27 6.89
CA ALA A 17 -1.08 2.66 5.55
C ALA A 17 -0.55 4.10 5.63
N GLU A 18 0.71 4.28 5.24
CA GLU A 18 1.34 5.60 5.17
C GLU A 18 0.58 6.46 4.16
N GLU A 19 0.21 7.69 4.54
CA GLU A 19 -0.46 8.62 3.64
C GLU A 19 0.56 9.55 2.97
N VAL A 20 0.61 9.52 1.65
CA VAL A 20 1.58 10.27 0.85
C VAL A 20 0.88 11.15 -0.19
N THR A 21 1.45 12.33 -0.46
CA THR A 21 0.99 13.25 -1.52
C THR A 21 1.73 13.06 -2.84
N THR A 22 2.83 12.30 -2.82
CA THR A 22 3.60 11.87 -3.98
C THR A 22 4.02 10.43 -3.75
N LEU A 23 3.81 9.55 -4.73
CA LEU A 23 4.31 8.18 -4.66
C LEU A 23 5.84 8.20 -4.80
N PRO A 24 6.62 7.68 -3.83
CA PRO A 24 8.06 7.57 -3.98
C PRO A 24 8.41 6.56 -5.08
N PRO A 25 9.63 6.59 -5.65
CA PRO A 25 10.06 5.56 -6.59
C PRO A 25 9.91 4.16 -5.97
N PRO A 26 9.33 3.19 -6.69
CA PRO A 26 9.15 1.84 -6.17
C PRO A 26 10.52 1.17 -5.99
N SER A 27 10.71 0.52 -4.85
CA SER A 27 11.96 -0.16 -4.49
C SER A 27 11.70 -1.38 -3.63
N LYS A 28 12.75 -2.20 -3.44
CA LYS A 28 12.73 -3.37 -2.56
C LYS A 28 12.28 -3.03 -1.14
N ASP A 29 12.68 -1.88 -0.61
CA ASP A 29 12.35 -1.43 0.75
C ASP A 29 10.87 -1.05 0.90
N GLN A 30 10.15 -0.94 -0.22
CA GLN A 30 8.72 -0.65 -0.27
C GLN A 30 7.87 -1.91 -0.47
N LEU A 31 8.48 -3.09 -0.67
CA LEU A 31 7.74 -4.34 -0.80
C LEU A 31 6.84 -4.58 0.41
N ASN A 32 5.64 -5.10 0.14
CA ASN A 32 4.61 -5.40 1.15
C ASN A 32 4.12 -4.19 1.95
N LYS A 33 4.46 -2.95 1.54
CA LYS A 33 3.89 -1.73 2.12
C LYS A 33 2.69 -1.28 1.31
N ILE A 34 1.64 -0.90 2.04
CA ILE A 34 0.46 -0.25 1.49
C ILE A 34 0.59 1.24 1.75
N VAL A 35 0.52 2.03 0.69
CA VAL A 35 0.50 3.49 0.77
C VAL A 35 -0.84 4.01 0.31
N LYS A 36 -1.37 4.98 1.06
CA LYS A 36 -2.55 5.73 0.67
C LYS A 36 -2.08 7.01 -0.02
N TYR A 37 -2.16 7.02 -1.34
CA TYR A 37 -1.87 8.21 -2.12
C TYR A 37 -3.08 9.14 -2.10
N ARG A 38 -2.92 10.34 -1.53
CA ARG A 38 -3.91 11.42 -1.63
C ARG A 38 -3.52 12.30 -2.81
N ASN A 39 -4.32 12.25 -3.88
CA ASN A 39 -4.08 13.11 -5.02
C ASN A 39 -4.32 14.58 -4.60
N PRO A 40 -3.31 15.47 -4.74
CA PRO A 40 -3.41 16.86 -4.32
C PRO A 40 -4.41 17.68 -5.16
N ASP A 41 -4.67 17.29 -6.41
CA ASP A 41 -5.47 18.05 -7.37
C ASP A 41 -6.98 17.82 -7.22
N ASN A 42 -7.39 16.65 -6.73
CA ASN A 42 -8.80 16.27 -6.62
C ASN A 42 -9.21 15.70 -5.25
N GLY A 43 -8.27 15.56 -4.31
CA GLY A 43 -8.52 15.04 -2.97
C GLY A 43 -8.88 13.55 -2.91
N VAL A 44 -8.96 12.86 -4.05
CA VAL A 44 -9.28 11.43 -4.09
C VAL A 44 -8.10 10.63 -3.56
N SER A 45 -8.38 9.81 -2.55
CA SER A 45 -7.41 8.89 -1.99
C SER A 45 -7.48 7.54 -2.70
N ARG A 46 -6.31 6.98 -3.06
CA ARG A 46 -6.18 5.65 -3.67
C ARG A 46 -5.15 4.84 -2.89
N ALA A 47 -5.40 3.55 -2.73
CA ALA A 47 -4.44 2.64 -2.11
C ALA A 47 -3.55 2.01 -3.18
N TYR A 48 -2.25 1.95 -2.90
CA TYR A 48 -1.25 1.30 -3.74
C TYR A 48 -0.43 0.32 -2.92
N ILE A 49 0.01 -0.75 -3.57
CA ILE A 49 0.96 -1.71 -3.03
C ILE A 49 2.16 -1.81 -3.97
N CYS A 50 3.37 -1.86 -3.41
CA CYS A 50 4.58 -2.11 -4.19
C CYS A 50 4.75 -3.62 -4.40
N VAL A 51 4.90 -4.03 -5.65
CA VAL A 51 5.12 -5.43 -6.04
C VAL A 51 6.40 -5.55 -6.86
N GLU A 52 7.06 -6.70 -6.74
CA GLU A 52 8.14 -7.09 -7.65
C GLU A 52 7.52 -7.69 -8.93
N ASN A 53 7.98 -7.26 -10.10
CA ASN A 53 7.57 -7.79 -11.38
C ASN A 53 8.47 -8.97 -11.80
N SER A 54 8.09 -9.68 -12.87
CA SER A 54 8.84 -10.85 -13.38
C SER A 54 10.26 -10.54 -13.86
N GLU A 55 10.57 -9.26 -14.12
CA GLU A 55 11.88 -8.78 -14.56
C GLU A 55 12.76 -8.31 -13.39
N ARG A 56 12.38 -8.61 -12.14
CA ARG A 56 13.04 -8.13 -10.91
C ARG A 56 13.01 -6.61 -10.72
N GLY A 57 12.11 -5.93 -11.40
CA GLY A 57 11.77 -4.53 -11.17
C GLY A 57 10.67 -4.37 -10.12
N TYR A 58 10.50 -3.15 -9.59
CA TYR A 58 9.46 -2.83 -8.61
C TYR A 58 8.45 -1.86 -9.21
N GLN A 59 7.17 -2.05 -8.91
CA GLN A 59 6.11 -1.17 -9.41
C GLN A 59 4.99 -0.95 -8.39
N TRP A 60 4.37 0.22 -8.46
CA TRP A 60 3.15 0.51 -7.73
C TRP A 60 1.94 -0.04 -8.48
N THR A 61 1.17 -0.90 -7.81
CA THR A 61 -0.10 -1.40 -8.31
C THR A 61 -1.23 -0.78 -7.50
N GLN A 62 -2.19 -0.14 -8.18
CA GLN A 62 -3.38 0.38 -7.52
C GLN A 62 -4.25 -0.78 -7.06
N MET A 63 -4.63 -0.79 -5.78
CA MET A 63 -5.55 -1.77 -5.24
C MET A 63 -6.98 -1.39 -5.61
N ALA A 64 -7.77 -2.36 -6.10
CA ALA A 64 -9.20 -2.20 -6.20
C ALA A 64 -9.79 -2.18 -4.78
N THR A 65 -10.44 -1.09 -4.41
CA THR A 65 -11.27 -1.03 -3.21
C THR A 65 -12.71 -1.32 -3.63
N SER A 66 -13.23 -2.50 -3.28
CA SER A 66 -14.67 -2.75 -3.41
C SER A 66 -15.40 -1.81 -2.45
N MET A 67 -16.41 -1.11 -2.97
CA MET A 67 -17.39 -0.39 -2.14
C MET A 67 -18.43 -1.36 -1.58
#